data_AF-A0A7J5JA16-F1
#
_entry.id   AF-A0A7J5JA16-F1
#
_cell.length_a   1.000
_cell.length_b   1.000
_cell.length_c   1.000
_cell.angle_alpha   90.00
_cell.angle_beta   90.00
_cell.angle_gamma   90.00
#
_symmetry.space_group_name_H-M   'P 1'
#
loop_
_entity.id
_entity.type
_entity.pdbx_description
1 polymer ?
#
loop_
_entity_poly.entity_id
_entity_poly.type
_entity_poly.pdbx_seq_one_letter_code
_entity_poly.pdbx_strand_id
1 'polypeptide(L)' 'AWDNPVGGSDNGTFAKLGIPIIWYHTDAHPDYHLPGDETQKINWLKIVDITKASFLAMWKLANEKKY' A
#
# COMPACT_ATOMS: atom_id res chain seq x y z
N ALA A 1 -4.95 14.56 -4.70
CA ALA A 1 -3.80 13.67 -5.00
C ALA A 1 -4.05 12.26 -4.45
N TRP A 2 -4.49 12.16 -3.19
CA TRP A 2 -4.84 10.88 -2.56
C TRP A 2 -6.19 10.31 -2.97
N ASP A 3 -7.16 11.16 -3.36
CA ASP A 3 -8.48 10.71 -3.83
C ASP A 3 -8.43 10.06 -5.23
N ASN A 4 -7.33 10.25 -5.97
CA ASN A 4 -7.09 9.62 -7.26
C ASN A 4 -5.57 9.41 -7.48
N PRO A 5 -4.98 8.36 -6.87
CA PRO A 5 -3.54 8.16 -6.84
C PRO A 5 -3.03 7.56 -8.16
N VAL A 6 -2.97 8.37 -9.21
CA VAL A 6 -2.57 7.98 -10.57
C VAL A 6 -1.05 7.82 -10.78
N GLY A 7 -0.25 7.91 -9.72
CA GLY A 7 1.20 7.80 -9.76
C GLY A 7 1.83 7.53 -8.39
N GLY A 8 3.15 7.31 -8.37
CA GLY A 8 3.92 7.01 -7.15
C GLY A 8 4.09 5.51 -6.86
N SER A 9 3.30 4.63 -7.49
CA SER A 9 3.46 3.17 -7.43
C SER A 9 2.68 2.50 -8.58
N ASP A 10 2.69 1.17 -8.64
CA ASP A 10 2.09 0.37 -9.72
C ASP A 10 0.56 0.51 -9.80
N ASN A 11 -0.10 0.83 -8.68
CA ASN A 11 -1.54 1.06 -8.61
C ASN A 11 -2.02 2.18 -9.53
N GLY A 12 -1.13 3.10 -9.93
CA GLY A 12 -1.48 4.26 -10.75
C GLY A 12 -2.08 3.89 -12.11
N THR A 13 -1.68 2.75 -12.69
CA THR A 13 -2.25 2.26 -13.96
C THR A 13 -3.72 1.86 -13.82
N PHE A 14 -4.11 1.23 -12.72
CA PHE A 14 -5.49 0.89 -12.39
C PHE A 14 -6.33 2.14 -12.09
N ALA A 15 -5.79 3.06 -11.28
CA ALA A 15 -6.46 4.31 -10.93
C ALA A 15 -6.79 5.16 -12.18
N LYS A 16 -5.88 5.24 -13.15
CA LYS A 16 -6.11 5.95 -14.43
C LYS A 16 -7.30 5.40 -15.24
N LEU A 17 -7.64 4.13 -15.04
CA LEU A 17 -8.76 3.47 -15.71
C LEU A 17 -10.05 3.47 -14.87
N GLY A 18 -10.06 4.15 -13.72
CA GLY A 18 -11.20 4.17 -12.81
C GLY A 18 -11.44 2.84 -12.08
N ILE A 19 -10.45 1.94 -12.09
CA ILE A 19 -10.51 0.68 -11.34
C ILE A 19 -10.25 0.99 -9.86
N PRO A 20 -11.12 0.58 -8.93
CA PRO A 20 -10.90 0.80 -7.50
C PRO A 20 -9.59 0.15 -7.02
N ILE A 21 -8.84 0.88 -6.20
CA ILE A 21 -7.59 0.43 -5.62
C ILE A 21 -7.59 0.62 -4.11
N ILE A 22 -6.85 -0.24 -3.41
CA ILE A 22 -6.40 -0.01 -2.05
C ILE A 22 -4.88 0.11 -2.11
N TRP A 23 -4.32 1.18 -1.56
CA TRP A 23 -2.88 1.43 -1.56
C TRP A 23 -2.36 1.52 -0.13
N TYR A 24 -1.52 0.55 0.26
CA TYR A 24 -0.82 0.55 1.55
C TYR A 24 0.59 1.13 1.35
N HIS A 25 0.89 2.23 2.03
CA HIS A 25 2.23 2.84 2.03
C HIS A 25 2.55 3.43 3.41
N THR A 26 3.83 3.69 3.66
CA THR A 26 4.32 4.34 4.88
C THR A 26 4.75 5.78 4.67
N ASP A 27 4.34 6.37 3.54
CA ASP A 27 4.79 7.67 3.02
C ASP A 27 6.26 7.68 2.57
N ALA A 28 6.69 8.82 2.03
CA ALA A 28 8.09 9.07 1.73
C ALA A 28 8.91 9.18 3.02
N HIS A 29 10.18 8.79 2.96
CA HIS A 29 11.13 8.93 4.06
C HIS A 29 12.42 9.63 3.57
N PRO A 30 13.21 10.24 4.48
CA PRO A 30 14.41 11.00 4.11
C PRO A 30 15.48 10.20 3.36
N ASP A 31 15.47 8.88 3.52
CA ASP A 31 16.44 7.98 2.90
C ASP A 31 15.94 7.35 1.58
N TYR A 32 14.75 7.71 1.09
CA TYR A 32 14.16 7.08 -0.09
C TYR A 32 15.08 7.27 -1.32
N HIS A 33 15.41 6.16 -2.00
CA HIS A 33 16.39 6.12 -3.10
C HIS A 33 17.81 6.56 -2.72
N LEU A 34 18.15 6.53 -1.43
CA LEU A 34 19.50 6.82 -0.93
C LEU A 34 20.11 5.58 -0.25
N PRO A 35 21.44 5.51 -0.08
CA PRO A 35 22.09 4.37 0.58
C PRO A 35 21.61 4.10 2.00
N GLY A 36 21.00 5.09 2.67
CA GLY A 36 20.47 4.97 4.02
C GLY A 36 19.11 4.24 4.12
N ASP A 37 18.53 3.77 3.01
CA ASP A 37 17.30 2.95 3.00
C ASP A 37 17.61 1.53 3.47
N GLU A 38 17.81 1.38 4.77
CA GLU A 38 18.33 0.17 5.39
C GLU A 38 17.34 -0.47 6.37
N THR A 39 17.46 -1.79 6.52
CA THR A 39 16.56 -2.63 7.34
C THR A 39 16.41 -2.20 8.81
N GLN A 40 17.44 -1.57 9.37
CA GLN A 40 17.49 -1.11 10.76
C GLN A 40 16.49 0.02 11.02
N LYS A 41 16.04 0.72 9.97
CA LYS A 41 15.07 1.83 10.05
C LYS A 41 13.63 1.36 9.83
N ILE A 42 13.41 0.08 9.55
CA ILE A 42 12.07 -0.48 9.37
C ILE A 42 11.30 -0.48 10.69
N ASN A 43 10.09 0.07 10.69
CA ASN A 43 9.12 -0.15 11.76
C ASN A 43 8.44 -1.52 11.56
N TRP A 44 9.01 -2.56 12.16
CA TRP A 44 8.54 -3.94 12.02
C TRP A 44 7.12 -4.17 12.52
N LEU A 45 6.71 -3.50 13.59
CA LEU A 45 5.33 -3.61 14.10
C LEU A 45 4.32 -3.05 13.10
N LYS A 46 4.64 -1.91 12.48
CA LYS A 46 3.79 -1.33 11.43
C LYS A 46 3.69 -2.24 10.20
N ILE A 47 4.77 -2.91 9.81
CA ILE A 47 4.74 -3.90 8.73
C ILE A 47 3.78 -5.05 9.07
N VAL A 48 3.84 -5.59 10.29
CA VAL A 48 2.92 -6.65 10.74
C VAL A 48 1.46 -6.19 10.64
N ASP A 49 1.16 -4.98 11.08
CA ASP A 49 -0.20 -4.44 11.02
C ASP A 49 -0.69 -4.22 9.58
N ILE A 50 0.17 -3.70 8.69
CA ILE A 50 -0.13 -3.55 7.26
C ILE A 50 -0.38 -4.92 6.62
N THR A 51 0.43 -5.93 6.93
CA THR A 51 0.27 -7.29 6.41
C THR A 51 -1.05 -7.93 6.87
N LYS A 52 -1.41 -7.78 8.14
CA LYS A 52 -2.69 -8.30 8.66
C LYS A 52 -3.88 -7.60 8.00
N ALA A 53 -3.82 -6.28 7.87
CA ALA A 53 -4.88 -5.49 7.23
C ALA A 53 -5.03 -5.85 5.74
N SER A 54 -3.93 -5.94 4.98
CA SER A 54 -3.96 -6.28 3.56
C SER A 54 -4.47 -7.70 3.31
N PHE A 55 -4.03 -8.67 4.12
CA PHE A 55 -4.53 -10.04 4.05
C PHE A 55 -6.03 -10.11 4.35
N LEU A 56 -6.48 -9.49 5.44
CA LEU A 56 -7.90 -9.54 5.81
C LEU A 56 -8.77 -8.85 4.76
N ALA A 57 -8.36 -7.69 4.23
CA ALA A 57 -9.08 -7.00 3.16
C ALA A 57 -9.22 -7.88 1.92
N MET A 58 -8.11 -8.48 1.46
CA MET A 58 -8.12 -9.41 0.31
C MET A 58 -9.00 -10.63 0.59
N TRP A 59 -8.89 -11.23 1.78
CA TRP A 59 -9.70 -12.39 2.17
C TRP A 59 -11.19 -12.08 2.11
N LYS A 60 -11.60 -10.93 2.65
CA LYS A 60 -12.99 -10.49 2.60
C LYS A 60 -13.47 -10.29 1.17
N LEU A 61 -12.71 -9.56 0.35
CA LEU A 61 -13.05 -9.34 -1.06
C LEU A 61 -13.18 -10.65 -1.86
N ALA A 62 -12.36 -11.66 -1.55
CA ALA A 62 -12.38 -12.94 -2.24
C ALA A 62 -13.48 -13.89 -1.75
N ASN A 63 -13.93 -13.79 -0.50
CA ASN A 63 -14.78 -14.81 0.14
C ASN A 63 -16.14 -14.30 0.66
N GLU A 64 -16.34 -12.99 0.84
CA GLU A 64 -17.63 -12.45 1.25
C GLU A 64 -18.56 -12.31 0.03
N LYS A 65 -19.79 -12.85 0.15
CA LYS A 65 -20.78 -12.89 -0.95
C LYS A 65 -21.35 -11.51 -1.32
N LYS A 66 -21.16 -10.52 -0.45
CA LYS A 66 -21.55 -9.13 -0.65
C LYS A 66 -20.46 -8.25 -0.05
N TYR A 67 -20.08 -7.23 -0.80
CA TYR A 67 -19.20 -6.13 -0.40
C TYR A 67 -20.01 -4.86 -0.21
#